data_AF-A0A8X7PS14-F1
#
_entry.id   AF-A0A8X7PS14-F1
#
_cell.length_a   1.000
_cell.length_b   1.000
_cell.length_c   1.000
_cell.angle_alpha   90.00
_cell.angle_beta   90.00
_cell.angle_gamma   90.00
#
_symmetry.space_group_name_H-M   'P 1'
#
loop_
_entity.id
_entity.type
_entity.pdbx_description
1 polymer ?
#
loop_
_entity_poly.entity_id
_entity_poly.type
_entity_poly.pdbx_seq_one_letter_code
_entity_poly.pdbx_strand_id
1 'polypeptide(L)'
;MITGSRRSTVVKLDPSPSLPGKRPKSGGVTTRLAQQLADMARYAGSLAVALSNLNLNVFPQDGTALPIGDPSEVVQVLHGGLLRTVSQLYTLEERLSGENSLVLREEIEDLKRQVSGEKDQRAALELEIRDIKDKVKDLEKVAEASSADALATSQKNQELEEEIDALKAVAETFKFEMVLLAQIRCLPRRRSEHL
;
A
#
# COMPACT_ATOMS: atom_id res chain seq x y z
N MET A 1 -39.90 -0.54 37.08
CA MET A 1 -40.50 -0.38 35.74
C MET A 1 -40.21 1.06 35.30
N ILE A 2 -39.15 1.26 34.53
CA ILE A 2 -38.69 2.58 34.07
C ILE A 2 -38.23 2.38 32.62
N THR A 3 -38.94 2.97 31.67
CA THR A 3 -38.72 2.85 30.23
C THR A 3 -37.88 4.04 29.75
N GLY A 4 -36.58 3.83 29.57
CA GLY A 4 -35.64 4.84 29.08
C GLY A 4 -35.45 4.77 27.56
N SER A 5 -36.23 5.55 26.83
CA SER A 5 -36.14 5.76 25.38
C SER A 5 -34.83 6.48 25.00
N ARG A 6 -33.98 5.85 24.18
CA ARG A 6 -32.85 6.52 23.52
C ARG A 6 -33.24 6.84 22.08
N ARG A 7 -33.46 8.13 21.80
CA ARG A 7 -33.58 8.65 20.43
C ARG A 7 -32.19 8.61 19.78
N SER A 8 -32.10 7.84 18.69
CA SER A 8 -30.95 7.85 17.79
C SER A 8 -31.06 9.08 16.89
N THR A 9 -30.18 10.07 17.08
CA THR A 9 -30.03 11.18 16.14
C THR A 9 -29.24 10.69 14.94
N VAL A 10 -29.95 10.41 13.86
CA VAL A 10 -29.37 10.20 12.53
C VAL A 10 -28.78 11.55 12.08
N VAL A 11 -27.46 11.66 12.10
CA VAL A 11 -26.74 12.76 11.46
C VAL A 11 -26.90 12.56 9.96
N LYS A 12 -27.80 13.35 9.37
CA LYS A 12 -27.98 13.47 7.92
C LYS A 12 -26.77 14.22 7.37
N LEU A 13 -25.80 13.48 6.84
CA LEU A 13 -24.73 14.05 6.03
C LEU A 13 -25.31 14.41 4.67
N ASP A 14 -25.50 15.71 4.44
CA ASP A 14 -25.78 16.23 3.10
C ASP A 14 -24.55 15.96 2.19
N PRO A 15 -24.76 15.50 0.95
CA PRO A 15 -23.68 15.25 0.01
C PRO A 15 -23.11 16.56 -0.53
N SER A 16 -21.87 16.86 -0.17
CA SER A 16 -21.12 17.98 -0.77
C SER A 16 -20.94 17.79 -2.29
N PRO A 17 -20.98 18.89 -3.07
CA PRO A 17 -20.94 18.86 -4.53
C PRO A 17 -19.57 18.41 -5.05
N SER A 18 -19.61 17.50 -6.02
CA SER A 18 -18.46 16.94 -6.72
C SER A 18 -17.69 17.99 -7.52
N LEU A 19 -16.44 18.24 -7.13
CA LEU A 19 -15.45 18.86 -8.00
C LEU A 19 -14.97 17.84 -9.06
N PRO A 20 -14.69 18.26 -10.30
CA PRO A 20 -14.24 17.37 -11.37
C PRO A 20 -12.76 17.03 -11.16
N GLY A 21 -12.51 16.10 -10.24
CA GLY A 21 -11.21 15.49 -10.01
C GLY A 21 -10.89 14.50 -11.13
N LYS A 22 -9.77 14.75 -11.81
CA LYS A 22 -9.22 13.99 -12.92
C LYS A 22 -9.29 12.48 -12.67
N ARG A 23 -9.86 11.76 -13.65
CA ARG A 23 -9.87 10.30 -13.72
C ARG A 23 -8.46 9.76 -13.44
N PRO A 24 -8.28 8.84 -12.48
CA PRO A 24 -7.12 7.98 -12.54
C PRO A 24 -7.33 7.09 -13.77
N LYS A 25 -6.48 7.28 -14.79
CA LYS A 25 -6.26 6.26 -15.82
C LYS A 25 -5.68 5.05 -15.09
N SER A 26 -6.58 4.20 -14.61
CA SER A 26 -6.32 2.79 -14.32
C SER A 26 -5.78 2.19 -15.60
N GLY A 27 -4.46 2.25 -15.75
CA GLY A 27 -3.73 1.62 -16.84
C GLY A 27 -3.90 0.12 -16.66
N GLY A 28 -4.62 -0.50 -17.58
CA GLY A 28 -4.90 -1.93 -17.57
C GLY A 28 -3.62 -2.75 -17.60
N VAL A 29 -3.20 -3.25 -16.43
CA VAL A 29 -2.09 -4.19 -16.26
C VAL A 29 -2.47 -5.62 -16.73
N THR A 30 -3.73 -5.88 -17.07
CA THR A 30 -4.22 -7.21 -17.49
C THR A 30 -4.14 -7.51 -18.99
N THR A 31 -3.60 -6.61 -19.81
CA THR A 31 -3.56 -6.81 -21.27
C THR A 31 -2.27 -7.45 -21.77
N ARG A 32 -1.12 -7.28 -21.09
CA ARG A 32 0.18 -7.79 -21.56
C ARG A 32 0.27 -9.32 -21.53
N LEU A 33 -0.27 -9.95 -20.49
CA LEU A 33 -0.25 -11.42 -20.36
C LEU A 33 -1.18 -12.10 -21.38
N ALA A 34 -2.35 -11.49 -21.62
CA ALA A 34 -3.29 -11.94 -22.64
C ALA A 34 -2.71 -11.77 -24.06
N GLN A 35 -2.01 -10.66 -24.30
CA GLN A 35 -1.30 -10.41 -25.56
C GLN A 35 -0.15 -11.41 -25.77
N GLN A 36 0.67 -11.67 -24.75
CA GLN A 36 1.72 -12.70 -24.78
C GLN A 36 1.18 -14.10 -25.06
N LEU A 37 0.06 -14.48 -24.44
CA LEU A 37 -0.59 -15.77 -24.72
C LEU A 37 -1.07 -15.85 -26.17
N ALA A 38 -1.63 -14.77 -26.69
CA ALA A 38 -2.08 -14.70 -28.08
C ALA A 38 -0.90 -14.72 -29.08
N ASP A 39 0.21 -14.08 -28.75
CA ASP A 39 1.43 -14.06 -29.56
C ASP A 39 2.13 -15.44 -29.53
N MET A 40 2.22 -16.09 -28.37
CA MET A 40 2.71 -17.47 -28.25
C MET A 40 1.82 -18.46 -29.00
N ALA A 41 0.51 -18.32 -28.93
CA ALA A 41 -0.42 -19.19 -29.67
C ALA A 41 -0.26 -19.02 -31.19
N ARG A 42 -0.04 -17.79 -31.67
CA ARG A 42 0.28 -17.52 -33.08
C ARG A 42 1.63 -18.12 -33.47
N TYR A 43 2.65 -18.00 -32.62
CA TYR A 43 3.97 -18.55 -32.87
C TYR A 43 3.97 -20.09 -32.89
N ALA A 44 3.27 -20.72 -31.94
CA ALA A 44 3.07 -22.16 -31.89
C ALA A 44 2.29 -22.68 -33.11
N GLY A 45 1.27 -21.93 -33.56
CA GLY A 45 0.54 -22.22 -34.80
C GLY A 45 1.43 -22.12 -36.04
N SER A 46 2.29 -21.08 -36.11
CA SER A 46 3.26 -20.89 -37.19
C SER A 46 4.31 -22.01 -37.22
N LEU A 47 4.82 -22.41 -36.05
CA LEU A 47 5.76 -23.52 -35.92
C LEU A 47 5.13 -24.86 -36.30
N ALA A 48 3.90 -25.13 -35.84
CA ALA A 48 3.17 -26.34 -36.20
C ALA A 48 2.95 -26.43 -37.72
N VAL A 49 2.57 -25.32 -38.37
CA VAL A 49 2.46 -25.25 -39.84
C VAL A 49 3.80 -25.48 -40.52
N ALA A 50 4.88 -24.88 -40.04
CA ALA A 50 6.22 -25.07 -40.61
C ALA A 50 6.70 -26.53 -40.48
N LEU A 51 6.46 -27.18 -39.34
CA LEU A 51 6.78 -28.59 -39.11
C LEU A 51 5.91 -29.53 -39.96
N SER A 52 4.62 -29.24 -40.11
CA SER A 52 3.74 -29.99 -41.02
C SER A 52 4.18 -29.88 -42.48
N ASN A 53 4.61 -28.69 -42.93
CA ASN A 53 5.14 -28.49 -44.28
C ASN A 53 6.48 -29.20 -44.50
N LEU A 54 7.33 -29.28 -43.48
CA LEU A 54 8.56 -30.07 -43.53
C LEU A 54 8.23 -31.56 -43.70
N ASN A 55 7.26 -32.08 -42.93
CA ASN A 55 6.84 -33.48 -42.99
C ASN A 55 6.34 -33.89 -44.39
N LEU A 56 5.60 -33.01 -45.08
CA LEU A 56 5.13 -33.22 -46.46
C LEU A 56 6.27 -33.23 -47.52
N ASN A 57 7.41 -32.61 -47.22
CA ASN A 57 8.59 -32.58 -48.11
C ASN A 57 9.57 -33.74 -47.84
N VAL A 58 9.55 -34.31 -46.62
CA VAL A 58 10.36 -35.47 -46.21
C VAL A 58 9.72 -36.77 -46.68
N PHE A 59 8.39 -36.86 -46.58
CA PHE A 59 7.60 -38.01 -47.01
C PHE A 59 6.52 -37.53 -47.97
N PRO A 60 6.60 -37.84 -49.27
CA PRO A 60 5.50 -37.62 -50.20
C PRO A 60 4.24 -38.30 -49.64
N GLN A 61 3.19 -37.53 -49.36
CA GLN A 61 1.91 -38.09 -48.91
C GLN A 61 1.16 -38.81 -50.03
N ASP A 62 1.44 -38.40 -51.26
CA ASP A 62 1.19 -39.27 -52.39
C ASP A 62 2.11 -40.46 -52.19
N GLY A 63 1.55 -41.65 -51.99
CA GLY A 63 2.30 -42.90 -52.04
C GLY A 63 2.87 -43.13 -53.45
N THR A 64 3.60 -42.16 -54.01
CA THR A 64 4.47 -42.34 -55.15
C THR A 64 5.45 -43.39 -54.72
N ALA A 65 5.14 -44.61 -55.12
CA ALA A 65 5.99 -45.76 -55.05
C ALA A 65 7.42 -45.28 -55.32
N LEU A 66 8.35 -45.63 -54.42
CA LEU A 66 9.77 -45.57 -54.72
C LEU A 66 9.91 -46.02 -56.17
N PRO A 67 10.61 -45.26 -57.05
CA PRO A 67 10.66 -45.60 -58.46
C PRO A 67 10.95 -47.09 -58.57
N ILE A 68 10.09 -47.84 -59.28
CA ILE A 68 10.20 -49.31 -59.44
C ILE A 68 11.46 -49.68 -60.27
N GLY A 69 12.33 -48.70 -60.53
CA GLY A 69 13.58 -48.80 -61.26
C GLY A 69 14.78 -49.19 -60.39
N ASP A 70 15.97 -48.96 -60.94
CA ASP A 70 17.26 -49.31 -60.35
C ASP A 70 17.37 -48.78 -58.90
N PRO A 71 17.79 -49.60 -57.92
CA PRO A 71 18.09 -49.16 -56.55
C PRO A 71 18.89 -47.85 -56.46
N SER A 72 19.75 -47.56 -57.45
CA SER A 72 20.50 -46.31 -57.55
C SER A 72 19.60 -45.06 -57.62
N GLU A 73 18.50 -45.10 -58.37
CA GLU A 73 17.56 -43.98 -58.52
C GLU A 73 16.82 -43.70 -57.21
N VAL A 74 16.45 -44.77 -56.49
CA VAL A 74 15.81 -44.68 -55.18
C VAL A 74 16.72 -43.99 -54.17
N VAL A 75 18.01 -44.35 -54.14
CA VAL A 75 19.01 -43.72 -53.27
C VAL A 75 19.20 -42.25 -53.61
N GLN A 76 19.20 -41.87 -54.89
CA GLN A 76 19.33 -40.46 -55.31
C GLN A 76 18.13 -39.61 -54.90
N VAL A 77 16.90 -40.13 -55.05
CA VAL A 77 15.68 -39.43 -54.63
C VAL A 77 15.67 -39.24 -53.10
N LEU A 78 16.04 -40.27 -52.35
CA LEU A 78 16.15 -40.18 -50.88
C LEU A 78 17.23 -39.18 -50.44
N HIS A 79 18.41 -39.20 -51.07
CA HIS A 79 19.47 -38.21 -50.79
C HIS A 79 19.02 -36.78 -51.09
N GLY A 80 18.35 -36.57 -52.22
CA GLY A 80 17.81 -35.26 -52.60
C GLY A 80 16.74 -34.75 -51.62
N GLY A 81 15.84 -35.64 -51.18
CA GLY A 81 14.83 -35.33 -50.17
C GLY A 81 15.43 -34.99 -48.80
N LEU A 82 16.45 -35.75 -48.38
CA LEU A 82 17.17 -35.51 -47.13
C LEU A 82 17.90 -34.16 -47.14
N LEU A 83 18.65 -33.85 -48.20
CA LEU A 83 19.36 -32.57 -48.33
C LEU A 83 18.41 -31.38 -48.34
N ARG A 84 17.26 -31.51 -49.01
CA ARG A 84 16.21 -30.48 -49.02
C ARG A 84 15.65 -30.25 -47.61
N THR A 85 15.40 -31.32 -46.86
CA THR A 85 14.91 -31.26 -45.48
C THR A 85 15.90 -30.58 -44.55
N VAL A 86 17.17 -30.98 -44.62
CA VAL A 86 18.24 -30.38 -43.80
C VAL A 86 18.39 -28.88 -44.11
N SER A 87 18.29 -28.49 -45.38
CA SER A 87 18.34 -27.07 -45.78
C SER A 87 17.15 -26.26 -45.22
N GLN A 88 15.95 -26.83 -45.20
CA GLN A 88 14.76 -26.21 -44.62
C GLN A 88 14.85 -26.09 -43.10
N LEU A 89 15.39 -27.11 -42.42
CA LEU A 89 15.63 -27.08 -40.97
C LEU A 89 16.61 -25.97 -40.58
N TYR A 90 17.71 -25.82 -41.32
CA TYR A 90 18.69 -24.76 -41.08
C TYR A 90 18.07 -23.36 -41.22
N THR A 91 17.23 -23.16 -42.25
CA THR A 91 16.51 -21.90 -42.46
C THR A 91 15.50 -21.62 -41.34
N LEU A 92 14.83 -22.66 -40.83
CA LEU A 92 13.90 -22.53 -39.72
C LEU A 92 14.63 -22.15 -38.43
N GLU A 93 15.76 -22.80 -38.15
CA GLU A 93 16.62 -22.52 -37.01
C GLU A 93 17.10 -21.07 -37.01
N GLU A 94 17.56 -20.55 -38.14
CA GLU A 94 18.00 -19.16 -38.28
C GLU A 94 16.87 -18.17 -38.01
N ARG A 95 15.66 -18.43 -38.53
CA ARG A 95 14.47 -17.61 -38.27
C ARG A 95 14.05 -17.63 -36.80
N LEU A 96 14.04 -18.81 -36.18
CA LEU A 96 13.69 -18.98 -34.77
C LEU A 96 14.73 -18.34 -33.84
N SER A 97 16.00 -18.33 -34.23
CA SER A 97 17.10 -17.72 -33.48
C SER A 97 17.04 -16.19 -33.57
N GLY A 98 16.84 -15.62 -34.76
CA GLY A 98 16.85 -14.17 -34.98
C GLY A 98 15.64 -13.44 -34.36
N GLU A 99 14.42 -13.88 -34.66
CA GLU A 99 13.20 -13.17 -34.26
C GLU A 99 12.96 -13.23 -32.74
N ASN A 100 13.13 -14.41 -32.13
CA ASN A 100 12.97 -14.56 -30.68
C ASN A 100 14.04 -13.81 -29.89
N SER A 101 15.27 -13.77 -30.41
CA SER A 101 16.37 -13.04 -29.76
C SER A 101 16.11 -11.54 -29.72
N LEU A 102 15.56 -10.96 -30.80
CA LEU A 102 15.25 -9.54 -30.88
C LEU A 102 14.10 -9.13 -29.96
N VAL A 103 13.00 -9.91 -29.93
CA VAL A 103 11.85 -9.63 -29.06
C VAL A 103 12.24 -9.73 -27.58
N LEU A 104 12.98 -10.77 -27.20
CA LEU A 104 13.47 -10.93 -25.82
C LEU A 104 14.42 -9.80 -25.43
N ARG A 105 15.28 -9.33 -26.34
CA ARG A 105 16.18 -8.20 -26.09
C ARG A 105 15.41 -6.91 -25.82
N GLU A 106 14.43 -6.58 -26.65
CA GLU A 106 13.62 -5.38 -26.49
C GLU A 106 12.85 -5.42 -25.14
N GLU A 107 12.26 -6.57 -24.81
CA GLU A 107 11.58 -6.76 -23.54
C GLU A 107 12.50 -6.61 -22.33
N ILE A 108 13.74 -7.12 -22.41
CA ILE A 108 14.76 -6.92 -21.36
C ILE A 108 15.09 -5.44 -21.20
N GLU A 109 15.22 -4.69 -22.30
CA GLU A 109 15.51 -3.26 -22.25
C GLU A 109 14.33 -2.46 -21.66
N ASP A 110 13.10 -2.82 -22.00
CA ASP A 110 11.89 -2.26 -21.39
C ASP A 110 11.82 -2.53 -19.89
N LEU A 111 12.03 -3.78 -19.47
CA LEU A 111 12.06 -4.14 -18.05
C LEU A 111 13.16 -3.38 -17.32
N LYS A 112 14.34 -3.20 -17.93
CA LYS A 112 15.43 -2.42 -17.35
C LYS A 112 15.04 -0.95 -17.17
N ARG A 113 14.37 -0.34 -18.15
CA ARG A 113 13.83 1.03 -18.03
C ARG A 113 12.79 1.11 -16.91
N GLN A 114 11.88 0.15 -16.82
CA GLN A 114 10.86 0.09 -15.77
C GLN A 114 11.49 -0.02 -14.38
N VAL A 115 12.41 -0.97 -14.18
CA VAL A 115 13.10 -1.18 -12.91
C VAL A 115 13.89 0.07 -12.50
N SER A 116 14.51 0.77 -13.46
CA SER A 116 15.18 2.04 -13.17
C SER A 116 14.20 3.11 -12.68
N GLY A 117 13.06 3.28 -13.34
CA GLY A 117 12.04 4.25 -12.93
C GLY A 117 11.44 3.94 -11.56
N GLU A 118 11.17 2.67 -11.27
CA GLU A 118 10.69 2.22 -9.96
C GLU A 118 11.73 2.43 -8.85
N LYS A 119 13.02 2.25 -9.16
CA LYS A 119 14.11 2.52 -8.22
C LYS A 119 14.18 4.00 -7.84
N ASP A 120 14.02 4.90 -8.81
CA ASP A 120 14.04 6.35 -8.56
C ASP A 120 12.82 6.78 -7.73
N GLN A 121 11.64 6.23 -8.03
CA GLN A 121 10.44 6.45 -7.21
C GLN A 121 10.62 5.95 -5.78
N ARG A 122 11.20 4.76 -5.59
CA ARG A 122 11.50 4.21 -4.27
C ARG A 122 12.45 5.13 -3.49
N ALA A 123 13.47 5.68 -4.13
CA ALA A 123 14.40 6.61 -3.49
C ALA A 123 13.70 7.90 -3.04
N ALA A 124 12.78 8.43 -3.85
CA ALA A 124 11.97 9.60 -3.49
C ALA A 124 11.08 9.33 -2.26
N LEU A 125 10.38 8.19 -2.25
CA LEU A 125 9.56 7.78 -1.11
C LEU A 125 10.38 7.56 0.16
N GLU A 126 11.60 7.04 0.05
CA GLU A 126 12.49 6.83 1.19
C GLU A 126 12.93 8.16 1.83
N LEU A 127 13.12 9.21 1.03
CA LEU A 127 13.38 10.56 1.53
C LEU A 127 12.17 11.15 2.26
N GLU A 128 10.96 10.97 1.71
CA GLU A 128 9.72 11.44 2.34
C GLU A 128 9.48 10.73 3.68
N ILE A 129 9.68 9.41 3.75
CA ILE A 129 9.57 8.65 4.99
C ILE A 129 10.55 9.18 6.06
N ARG A 130 11.76 9.55 5.66
CA ARG A 130 12.76 10.12 6.59
C ARG A 130 12.31 11.47 7.13
N ASP A 131 11.83 12.36 6.26
CA ASP A 131 11.30 13.66 6.67
C ASP A 131 10.11 13.53 7.62
N ILE A 132 9.16 12.64 7.31
CA ILE A 132 8.02 12.35 8.19
C ILE A 132 8.49 11.80 9.53
N LYS A 133 9.48 10.91 9.55
CA LYS A 133 10.03 10.34 10.78
C LYS A 133 10.63 11.42 11.68
N ASP A 134 11.36 12.37 11.11
CA ASP A 134 11.94 13.49 11.87
C ASP A 134 10.84 14.40 12.43
N LYS A 135 9.80 14.70 11.64
CA LYS A 135 8.63 15.48 12.10
C LYS A 135 7.88 14.80 13.24
N VAL A 136 7.71 13.47 13.19
CA VAL A 136 7.07 12.70 14.27
C VAL A 136 7.90 12.82 15.57
N LYS A 137 9.22 12.73 15.47
CA LYS A 137 10.11 12.85 16.63
C LYS A 137 10.04 14.25 17.26
N ASP A 138 9.87 15.29 16.46
CA ASP A 138 9.72 16.64 16.98
C ASP A 138 8.34 16.87 17.62
N LEU A 139 7.27 16.32 17.03
CA LEU A 139 5.94 16.34 17.63
C LEU A 139 5.88 15.55 18.96
N GLU A 140 6.60 14.44 19.07
CA GLU A 140 6.72 13.67 20.30
C GLU A 140 7.31 14.51 21.44
N LYS A 141 8.42 15.22 21.19
CA LYS A 141 9.01 16.15 22.18
C LYS A 141 8.05 17.27 22.58
N VAL A 142 7.30 17.82 21.62
CA VAL A 142 6.29 18.86 21.90
C VAL A 142 5.17 18.29 22.78
N ALA A 143 4.72 17.06 22.52
CA ALA A 143 3.72 16.39 23.33
C ALA A 143 4.23 16.10 24.75
N GLU A 144 5.48 15.66 24.90
CA GLU A 144 6.11 15.47 26.21
C GLU A 144 6.18 16.76 27.02
N ALA A 145 6.63 17.86 26.40
CA ALA A 145 6.67 19.18 27.06
C ALA A 145 5.27 19.64 27.46
N SER A 146 4.28 19.51 26.57
CA SER A 146 2.89 19.86 26.87
C SER A 146 2.30 19.01 28.00
N SER A 147 2.67 17.73 28.09
CA SER A 147 2.25 16.84 29.17
C SER A 147 2.86 17.26 30.52
N ALA A 148 4.14 17.61 30.53
CA ALA A 148 4.81 18.12 31.72
C ALA A 148 4.20 19.44 32.23
N ASP A 149 3.88 20.37 31.32
CA ASP A 149 3.24 21.64 31.66
C ASP A 149 1.82 21.44 32.22
N ALA A 150 1.05 20.52 31.64
CA ALA A 150 -0.27 20.16 32.14
C ALA A 150 -0.20 19.57 33.55
N LEU A 151 0.78 18.68 33.79
CA LEU A 151 1.01 18.08 35.10
C LEU A 151 1.37 19.14 36.15
N ALA A 152 2.32 20.03 35.85
CA ALA A 152 2.71 21.11 36.74
C ALA A 152 1.54 22.06 37.06
N THR A 153 0.68 22.33 36.08
CA THR A 153 -0.54 23.14 36.28
C THR A 153 -1.55 22.41 37.19
N SER A 154 -1.74 21.10 36.99
CA SER A 154 -2.63 20.32 37.87
C SER A 154 -2.14 20.27 39.32
N GLN A 155 -0.82 20.17 39.54
CA GLN A 155 -0.22 20.18 40.88
C GLN A 155 -0.47 21.51 41.58
N LYS A 156 -0.24 22.64 40.90
CA LYS A 156 -0.53 23.98 41.45
C LYS A 156 -2.01 24.17 41.78
N ASN A 157 -2.91 23.65 40.94
CA ASN A 157 -4.34 23.72 41.22
C ASN A 157 -4.70 22.92 42.46
N GLN A 158 -4.09 21.74 42.67
CA GLN A 158 -4.28 20.95 43.88
C GLN A 158 -3.76 21.68 45.13
N GLU A 159 -2.55 22.27 45.06
CA GLU A 159 -1.99 23.07 46.16
C GLU A 159 -2.92 24.24 46.53
N LEU A 160 -3.43 24.97 45.54
CA LEU A 160 -4.38 26.06 45.77
C LEU A 160 -5.71 25.58 46.37
N GLU A 161 -6.19 24.39 45.99
CA GLU A 161 -7.39 23.80 46.57
C GLU A 161 -7.18 23.47 48.05
N GLU A 162 -6.02 22.92 48.40
CA GLU A 162 -5.62 22.65 49.79
C GLU A 162 -5.51 23.95 50.62
N GLU A 163 -4.91 25.01 50.06
CA GLU A 163 -4.82 26.33 50.71
C GLU A 163 -6.20 26.96 50.94
N ILE A 164 -7.10 26.86 49.96
CA ILE A 164 -8.49 27.34 50.07
C ILE A 164 -9.21 26.61 51.21
N ASP A 165 -9.05 25.29 51.32
CA ASP A 165 -9.70 24.52 52.37
C ASP A 165 -9.13 24.83 53.76
N ALA A 166 -7.81 25.05 53.88
CA ALA A 166 -7.20 25.54 55.10
C ALA A 166 -7.74 26.93 55.50
N LEU A 167 -7.87 27.84 54.55
CA LEU A 167 -8.41 29.19 54.79
C LEU A 167 -9.88 29.14 55.22
N LYS A 168 -10.70 28.26 54.62
CA LYS A 168 -12.08 28.01 55.07
C LYS A 168 -12.12 27.55 56.52
N ALA A 169 -11.24 26.62 56.92
CA ALA A 169 -11.19 26.13 58.29
C ALA A 169 -10.85 27.26 59.28
N VAL A 170 -9.84 28.08 58.99
CA VAL A 170 -9.48 29.25 59.81
C VAL A 170 -10.64 30.25 59.91
N ALA A 171 -11.33 30.50 58.80
CA ALA A 171 -12.49 31.38 58.80
C ALA A 171 -13.64 30.87 59.68
N GLU A 172 -13.89 29.55 59.69
CA GLU A 172 -14.87 28.95 60.60
C GLU A 172 -14.43 29.09 62.06
N THR A 173 -13.16 28.83 62.39
CA THR A 173 -12.62 29.05 63.75
C THR A 173 -12.79 30.50 64.20
N PHE A 174 -12.46 31.46 63.34
CA PHE A 174 -12.62 32.88 63.63
C PHE A 174 -14.08 33.25 63.90
N LYS A 175 -15.04 32.71 63.13
CA LYS A 175 -16.48 32.91 63.40
C LYS A 175 -16.85 32.41 64.79
N PHE A 176 -16.40 31.22 65.20
CA PHE A 176 -16.66 30.69 66.54
C PHE A 176 -16.06 31.56 67.65
N GLU A 177 -14.81 32.02 67.49
CA GLU A 177 -14.15 32.91 68.45
C GLU A 177 -14.91 34.23 68.63
N MET A 178 -15.36 34.84 67.53
CA MET A 178 -16.14 36.08 67.57
C MET A 178 -17.48 35.91 68.29
N VAL A 179 -18.17 34.79 68.08
CA VAL A 179 -19.41 34.46 68.81
C VAL A 179 -19.13 34.31 70.32
N LEU A 180 -18.05 33.63 70.69
CA LEU A 180 -17.67 33.46 72.10
C LEU A 180 -17.33 34.79 72.77
N LEU A 181 -16.54 35.65 72.12
CA LEU A 181 -16.21 36.98 72.64
C LEU A 181 -17.45 37.86 72.84
N ALA A 182 -18.40 37.81 71.90
CA ALA A 182 -19.67 38.51 72.02
C ALA A 182 -20.49 38.03 73.23
N GLN A 183 -20.56 36.70 73.45
CA GLN A 183 -21.24 36.13 74.61
C GLN A 183 -20.59 36.53 75.93
N ILE A 184 -19.25 36.48 76.02
CA ILE A 184 -18.50 36.90 77.21
C ILE A 184 -18.76 38.38 77.53
N ARG A 185 -18.79 39.24 76.51
CA ARG A 185 -19.05 40.68 76.68
C ARG A 185 -20.47 40.98 77.17
N CYS A 186 -21.44 40.13 76.83
CA CYS A 186 -22.83 40.25 77.26
C CYS A 186 -23.11 39.65 78.64
N LEU A 187 -22.14 38.99 79.30
CA LEU A 187 -22.33 38.51 80.66
C LEU A 187 -22.53 39.70 81.61
N PRO A 188 -23.61 39.73 82.42
CA PRO A 188 -23.85 40.81 83.36
C PRO A 188 -22.68 40.87 84.33
N ARG A 189 -22.00 42.01 84.35
CA ARG A 189 -20.91 42.31 85.28
C ARG A 189 -21.51 42.25 86.69
N ARG A 190 -21.41 41.10 87.37
CA ARG A 190 -21.84 40.97 88.76
C ARG A 190 -21.00 41.96 89.55
N ARG A 191 -21.57 43.12 89.89
CA ARG A 191 -21.02 44.00 90.91
C ARG A 191 -21.08 43.19 92.20
N SER A 192 -19.93 42.71 92.63
CA SER A 192 -19.70 42.33 94.01
C SER A 192 -19.77 43.60 94.86
N GLU A 193 -20.99 44.04 95.14
CA GLU A 193 -21.28 44.91 96.29
C GLU A 193 -21.17 44.03 97.53
N HIS A 194 -19.98 44.00 98.14
CA HIS A 194 -19.82 43.50 99.50
C HIS A 194 -19.43 44.68 100.40
N LEU A 195 -20.28 44.83 101.43
CA LEU A 195 -20.03 45.51 102.70
C LEU A 195 -18.71 45.07 103.35
#